data_AF-A0A924E6Z0-F1
#
_entry.id   AF-A0A924E6Z0-F1
#
_cell.length_a   1.000
_cell.length_b   1.000
_cell.length_c   1.000
_cell.angle_alpha   90.00
_cell.angle_beta   90.00
_cell.angle_gamma   90.00
#
_symmetry.space_group_name_H-M   'P 1'
#
loop_
_entity.id
_entity.type
_entity.pdbx_description
1 polymer ?
#
loop_
_entity_poly.entity_id
_entity_poly.type
_entity_poly.pdbx_seq_one_letter_code
_entity_poly.pdbx_strand_id
1 'polypeptide(L)'
;MRWIALQACTTEPGPLQLDAATAQRPIASLSRVQAQLASLALAFTPRVTVLDEAVLMDVTASLRLFGGLQRLVKLLMQSLALFFQSNNISAQSKYAYGATSLIALGKLRLPMPMPMPSRAGELPMHALSAARPHLDVLERTGCRTWNDLLELP
;
A
#
# COMPACT_ATOMS: atom_id res chain seq x y z
N MET A 1 -0.47 -4.30 -17.57
CA MET A 1 -1.48 -4.10 -16.50
C MET A 1 -1.00 -2.96 -15.61
N ARG A 2 -1.90 -2.21 -14.97
CA ARG A 2 -1.58 -1.08 -14.08
C ARG A 2 -2.24 -1.31 -12.73
N TRP A 3 -1.41 -1.60 -11.74
CA TRP A 3 -1.81 -1.81 -10.35
C TRP A 3 -1.43 -0.61 -9.50
N ILE A 4 -2.29 -0.29 -8.52
CA ILE A 4 -2.01 0.65 -7.45
C ILE A 4 -2.03 -0.13 -6.13
N ALA A 5 -1.01 0.07 -5.31
CA ALA A 5 -1.01 -0.32 -3.90
C ALA A 5 -1.22 0.93 -3.05
N LEU A 6 -2.11 0.86 -2.07
CA LEU A 6 -2.53 1.96 -1.21
C LEU A 6 -2.43 1.56 0.26
N GLN A 7 -1.89 2.42 1.10
CA GLN A 7 -1.83 2.24 2.55
C GLN A 7 -2.17 3.54 3.29
N ALA A 8 -2.96 3.43 4.35
CA ALA A 8 -3.12 4.50 5.33
C ALA A 8 -1.96 4.44 6.33
N CYS A 9 -1.26 5.56 6.53
CA CYS A 9 -0.23 5.74 7.54
C CYS A 9 -0.77 6.72 8.58
N THR A 10 -1.03 6.24 9.80
CA THR A 10 -1.41 7.10 10.92
C THR A 10 -0.21 7.94 11.34
N THR A 11 -0.41 9.23 11.54
CA THR A 11 0.69 10.19 11.77
C THR A 11 1.17 10.22 13.23
N GLU A 12 0.65 9.36 14.10
CA GLU A 12 0.97 9.31 15.53
C GLU A 12 1.93 8.16 15.86
N PRO A 13 3.17 8.43 16.31
CA PRO A 13 3.92 7.57 17.21
C PRO A 13 3.77 8.13 18.63
N GLY A 14 2.68 7.80 19.33
CA GLY A 14 2.44 8.26 20.70
C GLY A 14 1.77 7.17 21.54
N PRO A 15 2.21 6.96 22.80
CA PRO A 15 1.73 5.85 23.61
C PRO A 15 0.25 5.99 23.92
N LEU A 16 -0.39 4.84 24.10
CA LEU A 16 -1.71 4.69 24.71
C LEU A 16 -1.74 5.40 26.07
N GLN A 17 -2.09 6.69 26.10
CA GLN A 17 -2.54 7.32 27.34
C GLN A 17 -4.04 7.11 27.45
N LEU A 18 -4.40 6.10 28.26
CA LEU A 18 -5.70 6.02 28.91
C LEU A 18 -5.82 7.20 29.88
N ASP A 19 -6.22 8.37 29.39
CA ASP A 19 -6.98 9.29 30.22
C ASP A 19 -8.46 8.90 30.08
N ALA A 20 -8.87 8.10 31.05
CA ALA A 20 -10.21 7.56 31.22
C ALA A 20 -11.19 8.67 31.66
N ALA A 21 -11.47 9.64 30.80
CA ALA A 21 -12.67 10.46 30.91
C ALA A 21 -12.86 11.27 29.61
N THR A 22 -13.97 11.04 28.92
CA THR A 22 -14.48 11.86 27.80
C THR A 22 -13.89 11.59 26.41
N ALA A 23 -14.25 10.46 25.78
CA ALA A 23 -14.66 10.36 24.36
C ALA A 23 -14.66 8.89 23.87
N GLN A 24 -15.84 8.28 23.78
CA GLN A 24 -16.04 7.11 22.92
C GLN A 24 -15.90 7.53 21.45
N ARG A 25 -14.66 7.53 20.92
CA ARG A 25 -14.36 7.33 19.50
C ARG A 25 -13.50 6.08 19.39
N PRO A 26 -13.92 5.04 18.65
CA PRO A 26 -13.09 3.86 18.54
C PRO A 26 -11.80 4.24 17.79
N ILE A 27 -10.64 3.94 18.40
CA ILE A 27 -9.38 3.79 17.65
C ILE A 27 -9.67 2.74 16.58
N ALA A 28 -9.82 3.15 15.33
CA ALA A 28 -10.10 2.22 14.25
C ALA A 28 -8.91 1.26 14.15
N SER A 29 -9.16 -0.05 14.30
CA SER A 29 -8.12 -1.05 14.08
C SER A 29 -7.61 -0.91 12.64
N LEU A 30 -6.31 -1.14 12.40
CA LEU A 30 -5.71 -1.04 11.06
C LEU A 30 -6.49 -1.84 10.01
N SER A 31 -6.99 -3.02 10.39
CA SER A 31 -7.86 -3.86 9.56
C SER A 31 -9.18 -3.20 9.15
N ARG A 32 -9.81 -2.43 10.05
CA ARG A 32 -11.05 -1.68 9.73
C ARG A 32 -10.77 -0.54 8.77
N VAL A 33 -9.68 0.19 9.00
CA VAL A 33 -9.25 1.27 8.09
C VAL A 33 -8.99 0.69 6.69
N GLN A 34 -8.28 -0.43 6.59
CA GLN A 34 -8.05 -1.11 5.30
C GLN A 34 -9.35 -1.55 4.62
N ALA A 35 -10.30 -2.14 5.36
CA ALA A 35 -11.60 -2.53 4.80
C ALA A 35 -12.38 -1.33 4.25
N GLN A 36 -12.35 -0.18 4.95
CA GLN A 36 -12.97 1.05 4.49
C GLN A 36 -12.27 1.62 3.25
N LEU A 37 -10.93 1.61 3.22
CA LEU A 37 -10.16 1.99 2.03
C LEU A 37 -10.50 1.08 0.83
N ALA A 38 -10.62 -0.23 1.05
CA ALA A 38 -11.03 -1.19 0.02
C ALA A 38 -12.46 -0.91 -0.48
N SER A 39 -13.38 -0.57 0.41
CA SER A 39 -14.75 -0.18 0.02
C SER A 39 -14.77 1.11 -0.82
N LEU A 40 -13.96 2.11 -0.47
CA LEU A 40 -13.86 3.36 -1.24
C LEU A 40 -13.21 3.11 -2.62
N ALA A 41 -12.20 2.24 -2.65
CA ALA A 41 -11.50 1.82 -3.85
C ALA A 41 -12.42 1.21 -4.93
N LEU A 42 -13.51 0.55 -4.52
CA LEU A 42 -14.49 -0.05 -5.44
C LEU A 42 -15.18 0.99 -6.35
N ALA A 43 -15.23 2.26 -5.95
CA ALA A 43 -15.74 3.34 -6.81
C ALA A 43 -14.86 3.59 -8.05
N PHE A 44 -13.62 3.12 -8.05
CA PHE A 44 -12.64 3.35 -9.12
C PHE A 44 -12.38 2.11 -9.97
N THR A 45 -12.53 0.92 -9.41
CA THR A 45 -12.40 -0.36 -10.13
C THR A 45 -13.08 -1.47 -9.34
N PRO A 46 -13.72 -2.45 -10.01
CA PRO A 46 -14.25 -3.63 -9.32
C PRO A 46 -13.15 -4.60 -8.87
N ARG A 47 -11.89 -4.42 -9.31
CA ARG A 47 -10.76 -5.30 -9.00
C ARG A 47 -9.97 -4.77 -7.83
N VAL A 48 -10.42 -5.05 -6.62
CA VAL A 48 -9.80 -4.62 -5.37
C VAL A 48 -9.56 -5.82 -4.47
N THR A 49 -8.42 -5.86 -3.79
CA THR A 49 -8.12 -6.86 -2.76
C THR A 49 -7.32 -6.22 -1.63
N VAL A 50 -7.46 -6.75 -0.42
CA VAL A 50 -6.57 -6.42 0.71
C VAL A 50 -5.46 -7.46 0.74
N LEU A 51 -4.20 -7.03 0.83
CA LEU A 51 -3.04 -7.91 1.00
C LEU A 51 -2.05 -7.26 1.95
N ASP A 52 -1.73 -7.96 3.04
CA ASP A 52 -0.87 -7.48 4.11
C ASP A 52 -1.29 -6.09 4.64
N GLU A 53 -0.42 -5.09 4.54
CA GLU A 53 -0.67 -3.71 4.94
C GLU A 53 -1.44 -2.87 3.90
N ALA A 54 -1.66 -3.39 2.69
CA ALA A 54 -2.12 -2.59 1.55
C ALA A 54 -3.48 -3.00 0.99
N VAL A 55 -4.18 -2.02 0.43
CA VAL A 55 -5.27 -2.21 -0.52
C VAL A 55 -4.68 -2.17 -1.93
N LEU A 56 -4.86 -3.23 -2.68
CA LEU A 56 -4.38 -3.40 -4.05
C LEU A 56 -5.55 -3.26 -5.02
N MET A 57 -5.32 -2.57 -6.13
CA MET A 57 -6.34 -2.41 -7.16
C MET A 57 -5.76 -2.45 -8.57
N ASP A 58 -6.42 -3.19 -9.48
CA ASP A 58 -6.14 -3.16 -10.91
C ASP A 58 -7.01 -2.09 -11.57
N VAL A 59 -6.38 -1.03 -12.04
CA VAL A 59 -7.09 0.10 -12.65
C VAL A 59 -7.10 0.03 -14.18
N THR A 60 -6.48 -0.99 -14.80
CA THR A 60 -6.22 -1.05 -16.24
C THR A 60 -7.47 -0.75 -17.08
N ALA A 61 -8.60 -1.41 -16.76
CA ALA A 61 -9.86 -1.25 -17.49
C ALA A 61 -10.58 0.07 -17.17
N SER A 62 -10.37 0.63 -15.96
CA SER A 62 -11.04 1.84 -15.50
C SER A 62 -10.42 3.12 -16.05
N LEU A 63 -9.16 3.10 -16.50
CA LEU A 63 -8.45 4.33 -16.87
C LEU A 63 -9.19 5.19 -17.90
N ARG A 64 -9.85 4.58 -18.89
CA ARG A 64 -10.60 5.32 -19.92
C ARG A 64 -11.75 6.11 -19.31
N LEU A 65 -12.47 5.53 -18.35
CA LEU A 65 -13.61 6.16 -17.67
C LEU A 65 -13.18 7.40 -16.88
N PHE A 66 -12.02 7.31 -16.23
CA PHE A 66 -11.50 8.39 -15.39
C PHE A 66 -10.61 9.39 -16.15
N GLY A 67 -10.48 9.27 -17.48
CA GLY A 67 -9.64 10.18 -18.27
C GLY A 67 -8.13 10.00 -18.05
N GLY A 68 -7.71 8.79 -17.68
CA GLY A 68 -6.31 8.41 -17.49
C GLY A 68 -5.89 8.27 -16.02
N LEU A 69 -4.63 7.83 -15.83
CA LEU A 69 -4.10 7.47 -14.51
C LEU A 69 -4.00 8.67 -13.57
N GLN A 70 -3.50 9.81 -14.05
CA GLN A 70 -3.31 11.00 -13.24
C GLN A 70 -4.63 11.53 -12.67
N ARG A 71 -5.69 11.57 -13.49
CA ARG A 71 -7.02 12.01 -13.06
C ARG A 71 -7.66 11.01 -12.10
N LEU A 72 -7.53 9.70 -12.37
CA LEU A 72 -7.99 8.66 -11.44
C LEU A 72 -7.34 8.81 -10.06
N VAL A 73 -6.02 8.93 -10.01
CA VAL A 73 -5.26 9.03 -8.75
C VAL A 73 -5.61 10.32 -8.01
N LYS A 74 -5.74 11.45 -8.72
CA LYS A 74 -6.18 12.70 -8.12
C LYS A 74 -7.53 12.54 -7.43
N LEU A 75 -8.51 11.93 -8.11
CA LEU A 75 -9.84 11.68 -7.54
C LEU A 75 -9.78 10.69 -6.37
N LEU A 76 -9.00 9.61 -6.48
CA LEU A 76 -8.80 8.65 -5.40
C LEU A 76 -8.23 9.32 -4.15
N MET A 77 -7.16 10.11 -4.29
CA MET A 77 -6.54 10.82 -3.17
C MET A 77 -7.49 11.85 -2.54
N GLN A 78 -8.31 12.54 -3.35
CA GLN A 78 -9.33 13.46 -2.85
C GLN A 78 -10.41 12.72 -2.05
N SER A 79 -10.93 11.59 -2.55
CA SER A 79 -11.91 10.77 -1.85
C SER A 79 -11.38 10.24 -0.52
N LEU A 80 -10.11 9.82 -0.48
CA LEU A 80 -9.47 9.34 0.76
C LEU A 80 -9.26 10.47 1.77
N ALA A 81 -8.81 11.64 1.33
CA ALA A 81 -8.64 12.79 2.20
C ALA A 81 -9.97 13.23 2.84
N LEU A 82 -11.05 13.29 2.04
CA LEU A 82 -12.39 13.58 2.53
C LEU A 82 -12.85 12.54 3.54
N PHE A 83 -12.64 11.25 3.26
CA PHE A 83 -12.97 10.17 4.17
C PHE A 83 -12.25 10.32 5.52
N PHE A 84 -10.95 10.58 5.53
CA PHE A 84 -10.19 10.79 6.78
C PHE A 84 -10.69 12.00 7.55
N GLN A 85 -10.96 13.12 6.87
CA GLN A 85 -11.50 14.33 7.48
C GLN A 85 -12.88 14.11 8.10
N SER A 86 -13.83 13.53 7.36
CA SER A 86 -15.20 13.29 7.83
C SER A 86 -15.25 12.32 9.01
N ASN A 87 -14.28 11.40 9.13
CA ASN A 87 -14.23 10.41 10.20
C ASN A 87 -13.27 10.78 11.33
N ASN A 88 -12.68 11.99 11.33
CA ASN A 88 -11.67 12.43 12.31
C ASN A 88 -10.50 11.45 12.45
N ILE A 89 -10.02 10.88 11.34
CA ILE A 89 -8.89 9.95 11.30
C ILE A 89 -7.62 10.72 10.97
N SER A 90 -6.65 10.75 11.89
CA SER A 90 -5.33 11.35 11.63
C SER A 90 -4.44 10.37 10.85
N ALA A 91 -4.65 10.29 9.54
CA ALA A 91 -3.87 9.44 8.64
C ALA A 91 -3.57 10.12 7.31
N GLN A 92 -2.45 9.72 6.71
CA GLN A 92 -2.06 10.07 5.36
C GLN A 92 -2.10 8.84 4.46
N SER A 93 -2.32 9.04 3.16
CA SER A 93 -2.26 7.95 2.18
C SER A 93 -0.88 7.85 1.55
N LYS A 94 -0.27 6.67 1.59
CA LYS A 94 0.85 6.30 0.72
C LYS A 94 0.34 5.43 -0.41
N TYR A 95 0.89 5.60 -1.61
CA TYR A 95 0.58 4.73 -2.72
C TYR A 95 1.79 4.50 -3.62
N ALA A 96 1.78 3.40 -4.35
CA ALA A 96 2.77 3.08 -5.38
C ALA A 96 2.11 2.35 -6.56
N TYR A 97 2.80 2.37 -7.70
CA TYR A 97 2.33 1.73 -8.94
C TYR A 97 3.18 0.53 -9.33
N GLY A 98 2.57 -0.44 -9.98
CA GLY A 98 3.27 -1.60 -10.50
C GLY A 98 2.63 -2.19 -11.75
N ALA A 99 3.42 -2.92 -12.54
CA ALA A 99 2.90 -3.73 -13.64
C ALA A 99 2.07 -4.91 -13.11
N THR A 100 2.35 -5.37 -11.88
CA THR A 100 1.61 -6.36 -11.13
C THR A 100 1.30 -5.85 -9.72
N SER A 101 0.39 -6.53 -9.02
CA SER A 101 0.07 -6.27 -7.62
C SER A 101 1.30 -6.34 -6.71
N LEU A 102 2.13 -7.38 -6.89
CA LEU A 102 3.35 -7.57 -6.09
C LEU A 102 4.35 -6.44 -6.32
N ILE A 103 4.57 -6.01 -7.56
CA ILE A 103 5.50 -4.90 -7.85
C ILE A 103 5.00 -3.60 -7.19
N ALA A 104 3.69 -3.33 -7.25
CA ALA A 104 3.11 -2.16 -6.62
C ALA A 104 3.30 -2.21 -5.09
N LEU A 105 3.03 -3.35 -4.47
CA LEU A 105 3.24 -3.57 -3.03
C LEU A 105 4.71 -3.47 -2.63
N GLY A 106 5.61 -4.07 -3.40
CA GLY A 106 7.04 -4.02 -3.16
C GLY A 106 7.58 -2.58 -3.19
N LYS A 107 7.13 -1.78 -4.16
CA LYS A 107 7.46 -0.34 -4.24
C LYS A 107 6.86 0.47 -3.08
N LEU A 108 5.61 0.18 -2.67
CA LEU A 108 4.96 0.86 -1.55
C LEU A 108 5.73 0.71 -0.24
N ARG A 109 6.40 -0.44 -0.07
CA ARG A 109 7.19 -0.79 1.12
C ARG A 109 8.55 -0.11 1.20
N LEU A 110 9.00 0.55 0.11
CA LEU A 110 10.27 1.23 0.13
C LEU A 110 10.17 2.51 0.96
N PRO A 111 11.14 2.77 1.85
CA PRO A 111 11.18 4.01 2.61
C PRO A 111 11.41 5.20 1.67
N MET A 112 10.66 6.28 1.84
CA MET A 112 10.94 7.56 1.18
C MET A 112 12.01 8.31 1.99
N PRO A 113 12.94 9.04 1.36
CA PRO A 113 12.99 9.41 -0.06
C PRO A 113 13.87 8.51 -0.94
N MET A 114 13.86 7.18 -0.77
CA MET A 114 14.70 6.33 -1.62
C MET A 114 14.32 6.42 -3.11
N PRO A 115 15.32 6.35 -4.02
CA PRO A 115 15.06 6.22 -5.45
C PRO A 115 14.15 5.01 -5.71
N MET A 116 13.03 5.24 -6.38
CA MET A 116 12.12 4.17 -6.75
C MET A 116 12.76 3.33 -7.86
N PRO A 117 12.90 2.00 -7.68
CA PRO A 117 13.51 1.13 -8.68
C PRO A 117 12.77 1.22 -10.01
N SER A 118 13.52 1.32 -11.09
CA SER A 118 12.95 1.37 -12.44
C SER A 118 12.48 -0.02 -12.86
N ARG A 119 13.23 -1.06 -12.47
CA ARG A 119 12.93 -2.46 -12.78
C ARG A 119 12.37 -3.18 -11.56
N ALA A 120 11.53 -4.18 -11.81
CA ALA A 120 11.01 -5.04 -10.73
C ALA A 120 12.12 -5.86 -10.06
N GLY A 121 13.11 -6.32 -10.83
CA GLY A 121 14.22 -7.12 -10.32
C GLY A 121 15.10 -6.39 -9.30
N GLU A 122 15.14 -5.06 -9.34
CA GLU A 122 15.91 -4.22 -8.40
C GLU A 122 15.23 -4.07 -7.03
N LEU A 123 14.00 -4.59 -6.85
CA LEU A 123 13.32 -4.53 -5.57
C LEU A 123 14.07 -5.40 -4.53
N PRO A 124 14.23 -4.91 -3.30
CA PRO A 124 14.95 -5.63 -2.26
C PRO A 124 14.13 -6.83 -1.76
N MET A 125 14.82 -7.86 -1.28
CA MET A 125 14.17 -9.12 -0.88
C MET A 125 13.12 -8.95 0.21
N HIS A 126 13.38 -8.10 1.21
CA HIS A 126 12.43 -7.85 2.31
C HIS A 126 11.09 -7.23 1.84
N ALA A 127 11.03 -6.69 0.63
CA ALA A 127 9.81 -6.14 0.05
C ALA A 127 8.82 -7.23 -0.41
N LEU A 128 9.27 -8.48 -0.59
CA LEU A 128 8.42 -9.62 -0.94
C LEU A 128 7.98 -10.37 0.33
N SER A 129 6.67 -10.42 0.60
CA SER A 129 6.13 -11.00 1.84
C SER A 129 6.54 -12.46 2.03
N ALA A 130 6.49 -13.24 0.95
CA ALA A 130 6.84 -14.66 0.96
C ALA A 130 8.32 -14.92 1.29
N ALA A 131 9.20 -13.94 1.06
CA ALA A 131 10.63 -14.08 1.36
C ALA A 131 10.98 -13.74 2.81
N ARG A 132 10.11 -13.01 3.53
CA ARG A 132 10.39 -12.52 4.90
C ARG A 132 10.82 -13.62 5.87
N PRO A 133 10.16 -14.80 5.92
CA PRO A 133 10.58 -15.89 6.82
C PRO A 133 11.94 -16.51 6.46
N HIS A 134 12.46 -16.23 5.27
CA HIS A 134 13.65 -16.88 4.70
C HIS A 134 14.79 -15.89 4.42
N LEU A 135 14.68 -14.63 4.86
CA LEU A 135 15.65 -13.59 4.53
C LEU A 135 17.07 -13.97 4.96
N ASP A 136 17.24 -14.46 6.18
CA ASP A 136 18.58 -14.84 6.68
C ASP A 136 19.25 -15.91 5.80
N VAL A 137 18.47 -16.87 5.29
CA VAL A 137 18.97 -17.93 4.42
C VAL A 137 19.33 -17.36 3.05
N LEU A 138 18.42 -16.57 2.46
CA LEU A 138 18.61 -15.94 1.15
C LEU A 138 19.79 -14.96 1.14
N GLU A 139 19.96 -14.17 2.20
CA GLU A 139 21.07 -13.24 2.32
C GLU A 139 22.42 -13.97 2.44
N ARG A 140 22.46 -15.11 3.14
CA ARG A 140 23.66 -15.95 3.23
C ARG A 140 24.04 -16.60 1.90
N THR A 141 23.08 -16.85 1.01
CA THR A 141 23.35 -17.33 -0.36
C THR A 141 23.68 -16.20 -1.34
N GLY A 142 23.67 -14.94 -0.89
CA GLY A 142 23.97 -13.77 -1.71
C GLY A 142 22.74 -13.14 -2.39
N CYS A 143 21.53 -13.66 -2.17
CA CYS A 143 20.30 -13.12 -2.75
C CYS A 143 19.80 -11.91 -1.96
N ARG A 144 19.85 -10.73 -2.56
CA ARG A 144 19.46 -9.44 -1.96
C ARG A 144 18.33 -8.75 -2.71
N THR A 145 18.12 -9.07 -3.97
CA THR A 145 17.11 -8.50 -4.85
C THR A 145 16.20 -9.56 -5.45
N TRP A 146 15.05 -9.13 -5.99
CA TRP A 146 14.13 -10.04 -6.67
C TRP A 146 14.75 -10.67 -7.92
N ASN A 147 15.71 -10.00 -8.57
CA ASN A 147 16.42 -10.58 -9.70
C ASN A 147 17.29 -11.76 -9.27
N ASP A 148 17.93 -11.66 -8.11
CA ASP A 148 18.78 -12.75 -7.57
C ASP A 148 17.97 -14.03 -7.32
N LEU A 149 16.68 -13.90 -6.98
CA LEU A 149 15.77 -15.06 -6.90
C LEU A 149 15.44 -15.68 -8.25
N LEU A 150 15.29 -14.86 -9.28
CA LEU A 150 15.00 -15.34 -10.65
C LEU A 150 16.19 -16.05 -11.28
N GLU A 151 17.40 -15.81 -10.76
CA GLU A 151 18.64 -16.42 -11.19
C GLU A 151 18.99 -17.69 -10.39
N LEU A 152 18.16 -18.09 -9.41
CA LEU A 152 18.36 -19.36 -8.70
C LEU A 152 18.10 -20.55 -9.64
N PRO A 153 18.93 -21.62 -9.55
CA PRO A 153 18.82 -22.81 -10.38
C PRO A 153 17.59 -23.67 -10.07
#